data_AF-A0A7S2CD18-F1
#
_entry.id   AF-A0A7S2CD18-F1
#
_cell.length_a   1.000
_cell.length_b   1.000
_cell.length_c   1.000
_cell.angle_alpha   90.00
_cell.angle_beta   90.00
_cell.angle_gamma   90.00
#
_symmetry.space_group_name_H-M   'P 1'
#
loop_
_entity.id
_entity.type
_entity.pdbx_description
1 polymer ?
#
loop_
_entity_poly.entity_id
_entity_poly.type
_entity_poly.pdbx_seq_one_letter_code
_entity_poly.pdbx_strand_id
1 'polypeptide(L)'
;MHDTASVEALGVASVACLSTAFIPQAQFCADQVGMPALPCVFAEHPISDQTVGQLNAKADACVMEIIEALTEAPSTRVKAKLAGSGGKGENGEAAAAACST
;
A
#
# COMPACT_ATOMS: atom_id res chain seq x y z
N MET A 1 6.48 -2.83 -2.89
CA MET A 1 5.56 -2.26 -1.88
C MET A 1 5.71 -0.76 -1.71
N HIS A 2 6.94 -0.22 -1.61
CA HIS A 2 7.17 1.22 -1.49
C HIS A 2 6.51 2.05 -2.61
N ASP A 3 6.60 1.59 -3.86
CA ASP A 3 6.02 2.30 -5.00
C ASP A 3 4.48 2.37 -4.89
N THR A 4 3.84 1.25 -4.60
CA THR A 4 2.38 1.17 -4.40
C THR A 4 1.93 2.08 -3.26
N ALA A 5 2.63 2.07 -2.12
CA ALA A 5 2.35 2.99 -1.02
C ALA A 5 2.53 4.47 -1.41
N SER A 6 3.53 4.78 -2.22
CA SER A 6 3.79 6.14 -2.71
C SER A 6 2.68 6.62 -3.65
N VAL A 7 2.17 5.74 -4.51
CA VAL A 7 1.06 6.05 -5.42
C VAL A 7 -0.25 6.24 -4.65
N GLU A 8 -0.55 5.38 -3.67
CA GLU A 8 -1.69 5.55 -2.75
C GLU A 8 -1.63 6.89 -2.01
N ALA A 9 -0.44 7.30 -1.57
CA ALA A 9 -0.25 8.59 -0.88
C ALA A 9 -0.59 9.80 -1.75
N LEU A 10 -0.58 9.66 -3.09
CA LEU A 10 -1.02 10.68 -4.03
C LEU A 10 -2.54 10.66 -4.29
N GLY A 11 -3.28 9.78 -3.63
CA GLY A 11 -4.73 9.62 -3.80
C GLY A 11 -5.12 8.82 -5.05
N VAL A 12 -4.18 8.05 -5.61
CA VAL A 12 -4.41 7.17 -6.76
C VAL A 12 -4.49 5.73 -6.26
N ALA A 13 -5.61 5.07 -6.53
CA ALA A 13 -5.75 3.64 -6.23
C ALA A 13 -4.70 2.83 -7.00
N SER A 14 -4.00 1.95 -6.31
CA SER A 14 -2.87 1.21 -6.85
C SER A 14 -2.79 -0.19 -6.26
N VAL A 15 -2.26 -1.11 -7.06
CA VAL A 15 -2.07 -2.52 -6.69
C VAL A 15 -0.66 -2.95 -7.07
N ALA A 16 0.00 -3.69 -6.19
CA ALA A 16 1.31 -4.27 -6.50
C ALA A 16 1.13 -5.53 -7.35
N CYS A 17 1.75 -5.61 -8.53
CA CYS A 17 1.80 -6.83 -9.32
C CYS A 17 3.19 -7.45 -9.22
N LEU A 18 3.26 -8.69 -8.73
CA LEU A 18 4.49 -9.38 -8.40
C LEU A 18 4.39 -10.84 -8.87
N SER A 19 5.50 -11.56 -8.89
CA SER A 19 5.47 -13.02 -9.14
C SER A 19 5.18 -13.78 -7.84
N THR A 20 4.52 -14.95 -7.93
CA THR A 20 4.24 -15.83 -6.77
C THR A 20 5.50 -16.19 -5.96
N ALA A 21 6.68 -16.20 -6.58
CA ALA A 21 7.96 -16.41 -5.90
C ALA A 21 8.31 -15.36 -4.83
N PHE A 22 7.63 -14.20 -4.81
CA PHE A 22 7.91 -13.08 -3.91
C PHE A 22 6.81 -12.84 -2.87
N ILE A 23 5.86 -13.76 -2.70
CA ILE A 23 4.78 -13.61 -1.70
C ILE A 23 5.33 -13.30 -0.29
N PRO A 24 6.33 -14.03 0.25
CA PRO A 24 6.86 -13.74 1.58
C PRO A 24 7.53 -12.36 1.67
N GLN A 25 8.28 -11.98 0.63
CA GLN A 25 8.96 -10.69 0.57
C GLN A 25 7.97 -9.54 0.43
N ALA A 26 6.88 -9.73 -0.32
CA ALA A 26 5.81 -8.75 -0.48
C ALA A 26 5.16 -8.46 0.87
N GLN A 27 4.80 -9.50 1.63
CA GLN A 27 4.24 -9.37 2.98
C GLN A 27 5.21 -8.64 3.93
N PHE A 28 6.47 -9.08 3.98
CA PHE A 28 7.49 -8.44 4.81
C PHE A 28 7.65 -6.95 4.47
N CYS A 29 7.67 -6.60 3.19
CA CYS A 29 7.81 -5.21 2.77
C CYS A 29 6.55 -4.38 3.04
N ALA A 30 5.36 -4.97 2.98
CA ALA A 30 4.10 -4.30 3.30
C ALA A 30 4.04 -3.91 4.78
N ASP A 31 4.48 -4.82 5.66
CA ASP A 31 4.60 -4.57 7.10
C ASP A 31 5.57 -3.43 7.41
N GLN A 32 6.74 -3.43 6.75
CA GLN A 32 7.77 -2.39 6.95
C GLN A 32 7.31 -1.00 6.52
N VAL A 33 6.44 -0.91 5.50
CA VAL A 33 5.87 0.35 5.03
C VAL A 33 4.63 0.77 5.86
N GLY A 34 4.22 -0.05 6.83
CA GLY A 34 3.08 0.24 7.72
C GLY A 34 1.72 0.05 7.03
N MET A 35 1.68 -0.66 5.91
CA MET A 35 0.48 -0.91 5.11
C MET A 35 0.33 -2.41 4.84
N PRO A 36 0.06 -3.24 5.87
CA PRO A 36 -0.01 -4.70 5.75
C PRO A 36 -1.16 -5.19 4.84
N ALA A 37 -2.19 -4.36 4.68
CA ALA A 37 -3.34 -4.62 3.82
C ALA A 37 -3.20 -4.03 2.40
N LEU A 38 -1.97 -3.68 1.98
CA LEU A 38 -1.72 -3.20 0.62
C LEU A 38 -2.18 -4.25 -0.41
N PRO A 39 -3.05 -3.90 -1.36
CA PRO A 39 -3.49 -4.83 -2.39
C PRO A 39 -2.31 -5.31 -3.23
N CYS A 40 -2.24 -6.63 -3.41
CA CYS A 40 -1.21 -7.32 -4.18
C CYS A 40 -1.88 -8.39 -5.05
N VAL A 41 -1.43 -8.49 -6.30
CA VAL A 41 -1.80 -9.55 -7.25
C VAL A 41 -0.53 -10.29 -7.66
N PHE A 42 -0.62 -11.62 -7.76
CA PHE A 42 0.53 -12.46 -8.03
C PHE A 42 0.41 -13.23 -9.34
N ALA A 43 1.25 -12.87 -10.31
CA ALA A 43 1.42 -13.65 -11.52
C ALA A 43 2.22 -14.93 -11.25
N GLU A 44 1.82 -16.03 -11.89
CA GLU A 44 2.47 -17.33 -11.72
C GLU A 44 3.94 -17.29 -12.18
N HIS A 45 4.86 -17.74 -11.31
CA HIS A 45 6.29 -17.90 -11.63
C HIS A 45 6.54 -19.08 -12.60
N PRO A 46 7.57 -19.05 -13.49
CA PRO A 46 8.56 -18.00 -13.73
C PRO A 46 8.07 -16.92 -14.71
N ILE A 47 8.72 -15.76 -14.66
CA ILE A 47 8.45 -14.62 -15.57
C ILE A 47 9.57 -14.44 -16.60
N SER A 48 10.84 -14.60 -16.21
CA SER A 48 11.99 -14.22 -17.06
C SER A 48 12.31 -15.18 -18.21
N ASP A 49 11.92 -16.44 -18.11
CA ASP A 49 12.19 -17.49 -19.11
C ASP A 49 10.88 -17.97 -19.75
N GLN A 50 10.08 -17.02 -20.24
CA GLN A 50 8.78 -17.27 -20.84
C GLN A 50 8.70 -16.62 -22.23
N THR A 51 8.01 -17.30 -23.14
CA THR A 51 7.67 -16.72 -24.44
C THR A 51 6.64 -15.60 -24.28
N VAL A 52 6.53 -14.73 -25.29
CA VAL A 52 5.52 -13.64 -25.32
C VAL A 52 4.10 -14.19 -25.13
N GLY A 53 3.76 -15.33 -25.75
CA GLY A 53 2.44 -15.95 -25.60
C GLY A 53 2.18 -16.41 -24.16
N GLN A 54 3.18 -16.98 -23.49
CA GLN A 54 3.07 -17.40 -22.10
C GLN A 54 2.97 -16.20 -21.14
N LEU A 55 3.71 -15.12 -21.41
CA LEU A 55 3.61 -13.87 -20.65
C LEU A 55 2.23 -13.23 -20.80
N ASN A 56 1.69 -13.19 -22.01
CA ASN A 56 0.33 -12.68 -22.25
C ASN A 56 -0.72 -13.51 -21.51
N ALA A 57 -0.64 -14.84 -21.57
CA ALA A 57 -1.56 -15.71 -20.85
C ALA A 57 -1.50 -15.49 -19.32
N LYS A 58 -0.30 -15.30 -18.76
CA LYS A 58 -0.12 -14.97 -17.33
C LYS A 58 -0.68 -13.59 -16.99
N ALA A 59 -0.50 -12.61 -17.88
CA ALA A 59 -1.08 -11.28 -17.71
C ALA A 59 -2.62 -11.34 -17.73
N ASP A 60 -3.19 -11.99 -18.73
CA ASP A 60 -4.65 -12.16 -18.89
C ASP A 60 -5.27 -12.84 -17.65
N ALA A 61 -4.58 -13.83 -17.08
CA ALA A 61 -5.03 -14.50 -15.86
C ALA A 61 -5.09 -13.57 -14.63
N CYS A 62 -4.29 -12.50 -14.60
CA CYS A 62 -4.22 -11.56 -13.46
C CYS A 62 -5.11 -10.33 -13.65
N VAL A 63 -5.59 -10.04 -14.86
CA VAL A 63 -6.30 -8.78 -15.17
C VAL A 63 -7.54 -8.60 -14.30
N MET A 64 -8.37 -9.64 -14.16
CA MET A 64 -9.61 -9.55 -13.38
C MET A 64 -9.33 -9.31 -11.90
N GLU A 65 -8.32 -9.99 -11.34
CA GLU A 65 -7.91 -9.82 -9.95
C GLU A 65 -7.38 -8.39 -9.69
N ILE A 66 -6.65 -7.81 -10.66
CA ILE A 66 -6.19 -6.41 -10.60
C ILE A 66 -7.38 -5.45 -10.61
N ILE A 67 -8.37 -5.68 -11.47
CA ILE A 67 -9.56 -4.83 -11.55
C ILE A 67 -10.33 -4.89 -10.22
N GLU A 68 -10.61 -6.09 -9.72
CA GLU A 68 -11.30 -6.31 -8.45
C GLU A 68 -10.56 -5.62 -7.29
N ALA A 69 -9.23 -5.77 -7.22
CA ALA A 69 -8.41 -5.12 -6.19
C ALA A 69 -8.48 -3.58 -6.26
N LEU A 70 -8.63 -2.99 -7.46
CA LEU A 70 -8.74 -1.54 -7.63
C LEU A 70 -10.16 -1.01 -7.39
N THR A 71 -11.20 -1.81 -7.62
CA THR A 71 -12.59 -1.37 -7.54
C THR A 71 -13.29 -1.72 -6.23
N GLU A 72 -12.89 -2.81 -5.58
CA GLU A 72 -13.56 -3.33 -4.37
C GLU A 72 -12.78 -3.06 -3.08
N ALA A 73 -11.48 -2.77 -3.17
CA ALA A 73 -10.71 -2.42 -1.98
C ALA A 73 -11.25 -1.10 -1.40
N PRO A 74 -11.50 -1.03 -0.07
CA PRO A 74 -11.67 0.26 0.56
C PRO A 74 -10.33 0.96 0.43
N SER A 75 -10.20 1.85 -0.56
CA SER A 75 -9.17 2.88 -0.55
C SER A 75 -9.30 3.56 0.79
N THR A 76 -8.43 3.21 1.75
CA THR A 76 -8.33 3.90 3.02
C THR A 76 -7.90 5.30 2.66
N ARG A 77 -8.89 6.15 2.39
CA ARG A 77 -8.71 7.57 2.18
C ARG A 77 -8.38 8.09 3.56
N VAL A 78 -7.12 7.94 3.96
CA VAL A 78 -6.60 8.49 5.20
C VAL A 78 -6.81 9.99 5.05
N LYS A 79 -7.88 10.52 5.66
CA LYS A 79 -8.05 11.95 5.89
C LYS A 79 -6.98 12.38 6.91
N ALA A 80 -5.70 12.25 6.56
CA ALA A 80 -4.61 12.89 7.27
C ALA A 80 -4.54 14.32 6.74
N LYS A 81 -5.45 15.16 7.26
CA LYS A 81 -5.16 16.55 7.61
C LYS A 81 -4.37 17.34 6.55
N LEU A 82 -5.08 17.87 5.54
CA LEU A 82 -4.79 19.23 5.07
C LEU A 82 -5.14 20.18 6.24
N ALA A 83 -4.27 20.24 7.25
CA ALA A 83 -4.28 21.33 8.20
C ALA A 83 -3.82 22.58 7.44
N GLY A 84 -4.70 23.56 7.43
CA GLY A 84 -4.40 24.89 6.96
C GLY A 84 -3.15 25.46 7.61
N SER A 85 -2.44 26.21 6.79
CA SER A 85 -1.51 27.27 7.14
C SER A 85 -2.00 28.16 8.29
N GLY A 86 -1.09 28.48 9.21
CA GLY A 86 -1.01 29.80 9.84
C GLY A 86 -1.65 29.96 11.22
N GLY A 87 -0.82 30.16 12.25
CA GLY A 87 -1.26 30.64 13.56
C GLY A 87 -0.21 30.51 14.64
N LYS A 88 0.63 31.55 14.78
CA LYS A 88 1.69 31.73 15.77
C LYS A 88 1.10 32.14 17.14
N GLY A 89 1.70 31.69 18.25
CA GLY A 89 1.47 32.15 19.63
C GLY A 89 1.69 31.00 20.62
N GLU A 90 2.88 30.80 21.17
CA GLU A 90 3.47 31.44 22.38
C GLU A 90 2.75 31.15 23.72
N ASN A 91 3.51 30.45 24.58
CA ASN A 91 3.59 30.49 26.06
C ASN A 91 2.58 29.73 26.92
N GLY A 92 3.10 28.98 27.91
CA GLY A 92 2.34 28.61 29.11
C GLY A 92 2.70 27.30 29.80
N GLU A 93 3.73 27.34 30.63
CA GLU A 93 4.04 26.44 31.76
C GLU A 93 2.82 26.00 32.59
N ALA A 94 2.75 24.73 33.01
CA ALA A 94 2.47 24.29 34.40
C ALA A 94 2.17 22.78 34.57
N ALA A 95 2.93 22.21 35.52
CA ALA A 95 2.50 21.31 36.59
C ALA A 95 2.18 19.81 36.35
N ALA A 96 2.92 19.02 37.13
CA ALA A 96 2.78 17.60 37.45
C ALA A 96 1.49 17.27 38.23
N ALA A 97 1.03 16.01 38.13
CA ALA A 97 0.52 15.23 39.26
C ALA A 97 0.30 13.74 38.88
N ALA A 98 0.62 12.88 39.83
CA ALA A 98 0.64 11.43 39.80
C ALA A 98 -0.75 10.77 39.72
N CYS A 99 -0.79 9.52 39.24
CA CYS A 99 -1.87 8.58 39.55
C CYS A 99 -1.33 7.14 39.60
N SER A 100 -1.20 6.61 40.82
CA SER A 100 -1.15 5.18 41.11
C SER A 100 -2.02 4.98 42.34
N THR A 101 -3.00 4.09 42.25
CA THR A 101 -3.72 3.53 43.40
C THR A 101 -4.10 2.11 43.05
#